data_AF-A0A6J5D7M7-F1
#
_entry.id   AF-A0A6J5D7M7-F1
#
_cell.length_a   1.000
_cell.length_b   1.000
_cell.length_c   1.000
_cell.angle_alpha   90.00
_cell.angle_beta   90.00
_cell.angle_gamma   90.00
#
_symmetry.space_group_name_H-M   'P 1'
#
loop_
_entity.id
_entity.type
_entity.pdbx_description
1 polymer ?
#
loop_
_entity_poly.entity_id
_entity_poly.type
_entity_poly.pdbx_seq_one_letter_code
_entity_poly.pdbx_strand_id
1 'polypeptide(L)'
;MNHPTNPRTAVARKRRTARIARCRARGAAAIEMALLLPILVAVALPVVDFARNMQAQMILINVSREGANLASRASLTFPMQTIMSSLTMTTPPLNMTAHGMIYITQIIGNNNCDVNNNNCTGVVVAQYRWTSGNDTSASSKLWNCGSSGTSWATDGTGSCAGLPSPGKTSPQVSLLQGQLSNGQIAYAVEAFYVQQPLIGGLNLGSILKTPALSPNLYAMTVF
;
A
#
# COMPACT_ATOMS: atom_id res chain seq x y z
N MET A 1 -10.33 19.97 -85.96
CA MET A 1 -9.16 20.69 -85.41
C MET A 1 -9.11 20.46 -83.91
N ASN A 2 -8.30 19.49 -83.46
CA ASN A 2 -8.18 19.16 -82.03
C ASN A 2 -7.06 20.00 -81.41
N HIS A 3 -7.43 20.85 -80.45
CA HIS A 3 -6.52 21.71 -79.73
C HIS A 3 -5.75 20.90 -78.68
N PRO A 4 -4.41 20.89 -78.65
CA PRO A 4 -3.67 20.13 -77.64
C PRO A 4 -3.73 20.84 -76.28
N THR A 5 -4.36 20.21 -75.29
CA THR A 5 -4.34 20.66 -73.89
C THR A 5 -2.96 20.43 -73.27
N ASN A 6 -2.31 21.52 -72.88
CA ASN A 6 -0.95 21.54 -72.30
C ASN A 6 -0.88 20.76 -70.96
N PRO A 7 -0.04 19.71 -70.84
CA PRO A 7 0.04 18.84 -69.66
C PRO A 7 0.64 19.51 -68.41
N ARG A 8 1.29 20.68 -68.54
CA ARG A 8 1.92 21.38 -67.41
C ARG A 8 0.92 21.97 -66.41
N THR A 9 -0.29 22.31 -66.84
CA THR A 9 -1.33 22.89 -65.95
C THR A 9 -2.00 21.83 -65.08
N ALA A 10 -2.13 20.60 -65.58
CA ALA A 10 -2.74 19.48 -64.85
C ALA A 10 -1.91 19.04 -63.62
N VAL A 11 -0.58 19.00 -63.76
CA VAL A 11 0.34 18.59 -62.68
C VAL A 11 0.38 19.63 -61.55
N ALA A 12 0.40 20.92 -61.88
CA ALA A 12 0.36 22.00 -60.89
C ALA A 12 -0.97 22.04 -60.11
N ARG A 13 -2.09 21.79 -60.79
CA ARG A 13 -3.42 21.67 -60.17
C ARG A 13 -3.49 20.47 -59.22
N LYS A 14 -3.04 19.28 -59.65
CA LYS A 14 -3.02 18.06 -58.82
C LYS A 14 -2.16 18.22 -57.55
N ARG A 15 -1.01 18.90 -57.66
CA ARG A 15 -0.13 19.20 -56.51
C ARG A 15 -0.76 20.18 -55.51
N ARG A 16 -1.51 21.20 -55.97
CA ARG A 16 -2.27 22.12 -55.09
C ARG A 16 -3.40 21.40 -54.36
N THR A 17 -4.19 20.57 -55.05
CA THR A 17 -5.31 19.84 -54.44
C THR A 17 -4.83 18.85 -53.37
N ALA A 18 -3.74 18.12 -53.62
CA ALA A 18 -3.13 17.22 -52.64
C ALA A 18 -2.53 17.95 -51.41
N ARG A 19 -2.14 19.23 -51.54
CA ARG A 19 -1.64 20.04 -50.42
C ARG A 19 -2.79 20.55 -49.54
N ILE A 20 -3.90 20.97 -50.16
CA ILE A 20 -5.12 21.39 -49.44
C ILE A 20 -5.78 20.21 -48.73
N ALA A 21 -5.85 19.04 -49.37
CA ALA A 21 -6.37 17.81 -48.75
C ALA A 21 -5.55 17.40 -47.52
N ARG A 22 -4.21 17.48 -47.58
CA ARG A 22 -3.33 17.22 -46.43
C ARG A 22 -3.49 18.24 -45.29
N CYS A 23 -3.70 19.52 -45.60
CA CYS A 23 -4.00 20.52 -44.56
C CYS A 23 -5.39 20.29 -43.91
N ARG A 24 -6.40 19.89 -44.69
CA ARG A 24 -7.74 19.56 -44.16
C ARG A 24 -7.72 18.29 -43.30
N ALA A 25 -6.98 17.26 -43.71
CA ALA A 25 -6.81 16.03 -42.93
C ALA A 25 -6.13 16.27 -41.57
N ARG A 26 -5.17 17.22 -41.51
CA ARG A 26 -4.54 17.64 -40.24
C ARG A 26 -5.51 18.35 -39.30
N GLY A 27 -6.43 19.15 -39.82
CA GLY A 27 -7.47 19.80 -39.02
C GLY A 27 -8.51 18.81 -38.49
N ALA A 28 -8.94 17.84 -39.31
CA ALA A 28 -9.88 16.81 -38.90
C ALA A 28 -9.33 15.93 -37.76
N ALA A 29 -8.08 15.48 -37.87
CA ALA A 29 -7.43 14.68 -36.83
C ALA A 29 -7.31 15.42 -35.48
N ALA A 30 -7.06 16.74 -35.51
CA ALA A 30 -7.02 17.55 -34.30
C ALA A 30 -8.40 17.66 -33.62
N ILE A 31 -9.48 17.72 -34.40
CA ILE A 31 -10.85 17.77 -33.89
C ILE A 31 -11.26 16.42 -33.28
N GLU A 32 -10.93 15.31 -33.96
CA GLU A 32 -11.18 13.97 -33.44
C GLU A 32 -10.42 13.73 -32.12
N MET A 33 -9.15 14.15 -32.05
CA MET A 33 -8.37 14.09 -30.81
C MET A 33 -8.97 14.97 -29.71
N ALA A 34 -9.42 16.19 -30.02
CA ALA A 34 -10.04 17.08 -29.03
C ALA A 34 -11.32 16.49 -28.42
N LEU A 35 -12.06 15.67 -29.19
CA LEU A 35 -13.29 15.02 -28.74
C LEU A 35 -13.01 13.74 -27.94
N LEU A 36 -11.96 12.98 -28.28
CA LEU A 36 -11.56 11.77 -27.55
C LEU A 36 -10.74 12.04 -26.29
N LEU A 37 -9.95 13.12 -26.27
CA LEU A 37 -9.09 13.50 -25.16
C LEU A 37 -9.82 13.57 -23.80
N PRO A 38 -11.01 14.20 -23.65
CA PRO A 38 -11.70 14.21 -22.36
C PRO A 38 -12.06 12.80 -21.87
N ILE A 39 -12.43 11.88 -22.77
CA ILE A 39 -12.74 10.49 -22.41
C ILE A 39 -11.47 9.75 -22.00
N LEU A 40 -10.38 9.93 -22.75
CA LEU A 40 -9.09 9.32 -22.43
C LEU A 40 -8.54 9.81 -21.09
N VAL A 41 -8.64 11.10 -20.81
CA VAL A 41 -8.27 11.66 -19.51
C VAL A 41 -9.17 11.10 -18.41
N ALA A 42 -10.48 11.08 -18.60
CA ALA A 42 -11.41 10.54 -17.60
C ALA A 42 -11.09 9.08 -17.22
N VAL A 43 -10.57 8.27 -18.14
CA VAL A 43 -10.15 6.88 -17.86
C VAL A 43 -8.71 6.80 -17.33
N ALA A 44 -7.78 7.61 -17.87
CA ALA A 44 -6.37 7.54 -17.49
C ALA A 44 -6.13 7.95 -16.02
N LEU A 45 -6.83 8.98 -15.54
CA LEU A 45 -6.67 9.51 -14.19
C LEU A 45 -6.90 8.45 -13.08
N PRO A 46 -8.04 7.72 -13.02
CA PRO A 46 -8.24 6.68 -12.00
C PRO A 46 -7.30 5.48 -12.17
N VAL A 47 -6.87 5.17 -13.40
CA VAL A 47 -5.90 4.08 -13.65
C VAL A 47 -4.54 4.40 -13.03
N VAL A 48 -4.10 5.67 -13.10
CA VAL A 48 -2.85 6.10 -12.46
C VAL A 48 -2.92 5.97 -10.94
N ASP A 49 -4.02 6.41 -10.31
CA ASP A 49 -4.20 6.26 -8.86
C ASP A 49 -4.26 4.78 -8.45
N PHE A 50 -4.93 3.94 -9.25
CA PHE A 50 -4.94 2.49 -9.02
C PHE A 50 -3.54 1.87 -9.09
N ALA A 51 -2.74 2.23 -10.12
CA ALA A 51 -1.38 1.74 -10.26
C ALA A 51 -0.49 2.15 -9.07
N ARG A 52 -0.63 3.39 -8.58
CA ARG A 52 0.08 3.86 -7.37
C ARG A 52 -0.33 3.09 -6.13
N ASN A 53 -1.62 2.77 -5.97
CA ASN A 53 -2.12 1.96 -4.85
C ASN A 53 -1.57 0.53 -4.89
N MET A 54 -1.54 -0.10 -6.06
CA MET A 54 -0.93 -1.41 -6.23
C MET A 54 0.57 -1.40 -5.91
N GLN A 55 1.31 -0.40 -6.40
CA GLN A 55 2.73 -0.26 -6.10
C GLN A 55 2.98 -0.14 -4.60
N ALA A 56 2.19 0.71 -3.92
CA ALA A 56 2.28 0.87 -2.48
C ALA A 56 1.96 -0.43 -1.73
N GLN A 57 0.93 -1.17 -2.14
CA GLN A 57 0.60 -2.46 -1.54
C GLN A 57 1.74 -3.48 -1.69
N MET A 58 2.38 -3.57 -2.86
CA MET A 58 3.53 -4.45 -3.07
C MET A 58 4.71 -4.10 -2.16
N ILE A 59 4.98 -2.80 -1.98
CA ILE A 59 6.04 -2.32 -1.08
C ILE A 59 5.75 -2.73 0.37
N LEU A 60 4.50 -2.54 0.85
CA LEU A 60 4.13 -2.94 2.21
C LEU A 60 4.22 -4.45 2.43
N ILE A 61 3.82 -5.26 1.44
CA ILE A 61 3.98 -6.72 1.50
C ILE A 61 5.45 -7.07 1.67
N ASN A 62 6.34 -6.50 0.85
CA ASN A 62 7.78 -6.76 0.95
C ASN A 62 8.37 -6.31 2.29
N VAL A 63 7.98 -5.14 2.79
CA VAL A 63 8.37 -4.65 4.13
C VAL A 63 7.92 -5.60 5.22
N SER A 64 6.66 -6.08 5.17
CA SER A 64 6.16 -7.02 6.19
C SER A 64 6.93 -8.34 6.17
N ARG A 65 7.27 -8.85 4.98
CA ARG A 65 8.02 -10.11 4.83
C ARG A 65 9.46 -9.99 5.31
N GLU A 66 10.16 -8.95 4.87
CA GLU A 66 11.54 -8.70 5.29
C GLU A 66 11.60 -8.34 6.76
N GLY A 67 10.62 -7.58 7.26
CA GLY A 67 10.49 -7.27 8.67
C GLY A 67 10.27 -8.50 9.54
N ALA A 68 9.42 -9.44 9.12
CA ALA A 68 9.20 -10.69 9.88
C ALA A 68 10.47 -11.56 9.92
N ASN A 69 11.19 -11.66 8.80
CA ASN A 69 12.47 -12.37 8.72
C ASN A 69 13.57 -11.70 9.57
N LEU A 70 13.66 -10.37 9.57
CA LEU A 70 14.63 -9.64 10.38
C LEU A 70 14.25 -9.69 11.87
N ALA A 71 12.97 -9.56 12.21
CA ALA A 71 12.51 -9.66 13.59
C ALA A 71 12.77 -11.06 14.17
N SER A 72 12.58 -12.14 13.41
CA SER A 72 12.83 -13.50 13.89
C SER A 72 14.32 -13.80 14.11
N ARG A 73 15.22 -13.21 13.32
CA ARG A 73 16.65 -13.52 13.36
C ARG A 73 17.50 -12.51 14.12
N ALA A 74 17.10 -11.24 14.11
CA ALA A 74 17.95 -10.12 14.51
C ALA A 74 17.43 -9.39 15.76
N SER A 75 16.25 -9.76 16.27
CA SER A 75 15.62 -9.15 17.46
C SER A 75 16.47 -9.21 18.73
N LEU A 76 17.32 -10.22 18.86
CA LEU A 76 18.23 -10.37 20.01
C LEU A 76 19.50 -9.52 19.86
N THR A 77 19.82 -9.06 18.65
CA THR A 77 21.05 -8.35 18.34
C THR A 77 20.81 -6.85 18.17
N PHE A 78 19.68 -6.47 17.56
CA PHE A 78 19.35 -5.08 17.26
C PHE A 78 18.03 -4.65 17.88
N PRO A 79 17.92 -3.39 18.33
CA PRO A 79 16.65 -2.82 18.73
C PRO A 79 15.62 -2.90 17.60
N MET A 80 14.37 -3.20 17.94
CA MET A 80 13.26 -3.30 16.97
C MET A 80 13.07 -2.01 16.17
N GLN A 81 13.35 -0.86 16.79
CA GLN A 81 13.26 0.43 16.13
C GLN A 81 14.29 0.58 14.99
N THR A 82 15.49 0.00 15.13
CA THR A 82 16.50 -0.02 14.07
C THR A 82 16.04 -0.87 12.88
N ILE A 83 15.41 -2.01 13.16
CA ILE A 83 14.84 -2.88 12.12
C ILE A 83 13.75 -2.10 11.35
N MET A 84 12.77 -1.54 12.06
CA MET A 84 11.67 -0.81 11.44
C MET A 84 12.14 0.42 10.65
N SER A 85 13.05 1.22 11.21
CA SER A 85 13.64 2.36 10.49
C SER A 85 14.38 1.94 9.21
N SER A 86 15.11 0.81 9.26
CA SER A 86 15.79 0.28 8.07
C SER A 86 14.81 -0.17 7.00
N LEU A 87 13.70 -0.79 7.38
CA LEU A 87 12.63 -1.15 6.45
C LEU A 87 12.02 0.09 5.80
N THR A 88 11.78 1.16 6.57
CA THR A 88 11.17 2.39 6.02
C THR A 88 12.08 3.17 5.08
N MET A 89 13.40 2.94 5.11
CA MET A 89 14.31 3.53 4.11
C MET A 89 14.19 2.85 2.74
N THR A 90 13.63 1.64 2.67
CA THR A 90 13.45 0.90 1.41
C THR A 90 12.07 1.08 0.80
N THR A 91 11.20 1.90 1.42
CA THR A 91 9.85 2.17 0.93
C THR A 91 9.66 3.32 -0.07
N PRO A 92 10.66 4.13 -0.49
CA PRO A 92 10.43 5.12 -1.56
C PRO A 92 9.75 4.48 -2.78
N PRO A 93 8.69 5.10 -3.34
CA PRO A 93 8.26 6.50 -3.15
C PRO A 93 7.31 6.77 -1.97
N LEU A 94 7.04 5.80 -1.09
CA LEU A 94 6.13 5.99 0.06
C LEU A 94 6.79 6.82 1.16
N ASN A 95 6.03 7.77 1.72
CA ASN A 95 6.45 8.52 2.89
C ASN A 95 5.91 7.86 4.17
N MET A 96 6.61 6.81 4.62
CA MET A 96 6.20 6.07 5.82
C MET A 96 6.18 6.97 7.06
N THR A 97 7.09 7.93 7.19
CA THR A 97 7.13 8.85 8.35
C THR A 97 5.84 9.64 8.48
N ALA A 98 5.28 10.16 7.37
CA ALA A 98 4.08 10.98 7.41
C ALA A 98 2.78 10.16 7.44
N HIS A 99 2.74 9.00 6.78
CA HIS A 99 1.50 8.29 6.48
C HIS A 99 1.54 6.79 6.77
N GLY A 100 2.60 6.28 7.37
CA GLY A 100 2.79 4.87 7.65
C GLY A 100 3.00 4.57 9.12
N MET A 101 2.71 3.33 9.48
CA MET A 101 3.03 2.73 10.77
C MET A 101 3.44 1.28 10.58
N ILE A 102 4.34 0.81 11.43
CA ILE A 102 4.75 -0.59 11.48
C ILE A 102 4.58 -1.08 12.91
N TYR A 103 4.00 -2.27 13.06
CA TYR A 103 3.93 -2.99 14.33
C TYR A 103 4.64 -4.33 14.18
N ILE A 104 5.45 -4.67 15.18
CA ILE A 104 6.06 -5.99 15.31
C ILE A 104 5.51 -6.62 16.58
N THR A 105 4.79 -7.72 16.43
CA THR A 105 4.18 -8.45 17.54
C THR A 105 4.85 -9.80 17.68
N GLN A 106 5.38 -10.08 18.87
CA GLN A 106 5.94 -11.37 19.21
C GLN A 106 4.86 -12.24 19.84
N ILE A 107 4.67 -13.42 19.25
CA ILE A 107 3.66 -14.39 19.63
C ILE A 107 4.40 -15.65 20.07
N ILE A 108 4.03 -16.20 21.23
CA ILE A 108 4.52 -17.51 21.67
C ILE A 108 3.38 -18.53 21.65
N GLY A 109 3.69 -19.76 21.26
CA GLY A 109 2.79 -20.88 21.38
C GLY A 109 2.55 -21.15 22.86
N ASN A 110 1.28 -21.19 23.23
CA ASN A 110 0.85 -21.51 24.58
C ASN A 110 -0.06 -22.73 24.48
N ASN A 111 0.06 -23.68 25.41
CA ASN A 111 -0.83 -24.85 25.50
C ASN A 111 -2.25 -24.48 25.98
N ASN A 112 -2.69 -23.27 25.66
CA ASN A 112 -4.04 -22.80 25.87
C ASN A 112 -4.91 -23.32 24.73
N CYS A 113 -5.18 -24.62 24.78
CA CYS A 113 -5.99 -25.37 23.84
C CYS A 113 -7.41 -25.53 24.40
N ASP A 114 -8.35 -25.92 23.54
CA ASP A 114 -9.67 -26.35 23.99
C ASP A 114 -9.59 -27.65 24.84
N VAL A 115 -10.72 -28.06 25.41
CA VAL A 115 -10.83 -29.25 26.27
C VAL A 115 -10.42 -30.55 25.58
N ASN A 116 -10.35 -30.56 24.25
CA ASN A 116 -9.96 -31.70 23.44
C ASN A 116 -8.50 -31.60 22.96
N ASN A 117 -7.71 -30.65 23.50
CA ASN A 117 -6.36 -30.31 23.06
C ASN A 117 -6.27 -29.88 21.59
N ASN A 118 -7.35 -29.36 21.03
CA ASN A 118 -7.36 -28.77 19.70
C ASN A 118 -7.30 -27.24 19.82
N ASN A 119 -7.03 -26.56 18.70
CA ASN A 119 -7.19 -25.10 18.60
C ASN A 119 -6.33 -24.29 19.57
N CYS A 120 -5.11 -24.74 19.87
CA CYS A 120 -4.17 -24.04 20.75
C CYS A 120 -3.86 -22.64 20.22
N THR A 121 -4.15 -21.62 21.02
CA THR A 121 -3.93 -20.21 20.66
C THR A 121 -2.54 -19.73 21.07
N GLY A 122 -1.94 -18.86 20.25
CA GLY A 122 -0.75 -18.12 20.67
C GLY A 122 -1.10 -17.03 21.67
N VAL A 123 -0.10 -16.56 22.42
CA VAL A 123 -0.23 -15.36 23.26
C VAL A 123 0.80 -14.32 22.90
N VAL A 124 0.41 -13.05 22.99
CA VAL A 124 1.29 -11.91 22.77
C VAL A 124 2.21 -11.75 23.99
N VAL A 125 3.51 -11.78 23.75
CA VAL A 125 4.54 -11.65 24.80
C VAL A 125 5.31 -10.35 24.71
N ALA A 126 5.38 -9.76 23.52
CA ALA A 126 5.94 -8.45 23.31
C ALA A 126 5.28 -7.81 22.08
N GLN A 127 5.20 -6.50 22.07
CA GLN A 127 4.77 -5.74 20.91
C GLN A 127 5.59 -4.45 20.81
N TYR A 128 5.94 -4.07 19.59
CA TYR A 128 6.68 -2.87 19.28
C TYR A 128 5.94 -2.08 18.22
N ARG A 129 5.89 -0.76 18.37
CA ARG A 129 5.45 0.17 17.33
C ARG A 129 6.64 0.96 16.81
N TRP A 130 6.61 1.28 15.52
CA TRP A 130 7.57 2.21 14.96
C TRP A 130 7.32 3.63 15.47
N THR A 131 8.31 4.24 16.11
CA THR A 131 8.14 5.55 16.76
C THR A 131 8.26 6.76 15.83
N SER A 132 8.76 6.57 14.60
CA SER A 132 8.90 7.66 13.62
C SER A 132 7.72 7.78 12.67
N GLY A 133 6.74 6.89 12.75
CA GLY A 133 5.50 6.98 11.99
C GLY A 133 4.49 7.90 12.67
N ASN A 134 3.72 8.62 11.86
CA ASN A 134 2.75 9.62 12.34
C ASN A 134 1.28 9.25 12.02
N ASP A 135 1.02 8.05 11.50
CA ASP A 135 -0.36 7.60 11.28
C ASP A 135 -1.00 7.13 12.60
N THR A 136 -1.66 8.05 13.29
CA THR A 136 -2.38 7.78 14.54
C THR A 136 -3.68 6.99 14.35
N SER A 137 -4.12 6.79 13.10
CA SER A 137 -5.30 5.98 12.78
C SER A 137 -4.96 4.51 12.61
N ALA A 138 -3.69 4.18 12.38
CA ALA A 138 -3.23 2.80 12.33
C ALA A 138 -3.20 2.20 13.75
N SER A 139 -3.96 1.14 13.93
CA SER A 139 -3.90 0.27 15.11
C SER A 139 -3.66 -1.16 14.65
N SER A 140 -2.81 -1.88 15.38
CA SER A 140 -2.54 -3.30 15.12
C SER A 140 -3.85 -4.09 15.07
N LYS A 141 -4.04 -4.90 14.02
CA LYS A 141 -5.23 -5.75 13.88
C LYS A 141 -5.11 -7.06 14.67
N LEU A 142 -3.89 -7.40 15.08
CA LEU A 142 -3.60 -8.57 15.91
C LEU A 142 -3.97 -8.34 17.37
N TRP A 143 -3.41 -7.28 17.94
CA TRP A 143 -3.62 -6.90 19.33
C TRP A 143 -3.05 -5.50 19.54
N ASN A 144 -3.68 -4.64 20.33
CA ASN A 144 -3.21 -3.27 20.49
C ASN A 144 -2.77 -2.96 21.93
N CYS A 145 -1.50 -2.61 22.08
CA CYS A 145 -0.98 -2.05 23.33
C CYS A 145 -1.66 -0.71 23.66
N GLY A 146 -1.91 -0.47 24.96
CA GLY A 146 -2.83 0.57 25.44
C GLY A 146 -4.15 0.01 25.98
N SER A 147 -4.37 -1.29 25.79
CA SER A 147 -5.51 -2.03 26.33
C SER A 147 -5.10 -2.85 27.56
N SER A 148 -6.05 -3.18 28.44
CA SER A 148 -5.83 -4.13 29.54
C SER A 148 -4.65 -3.80 30.48
N GLY A 149 -4.43 -2.52 30.77
CA GLY A 149 -3.35 -2.07 31.67
C GLY A 149 -1.96 -1.98 31.02
N THR A 150 -1.86 -2.20 29.71
CA THR A 150 -0.63 -2.03 28.95
C THR A 150 -0.49 -0.60 28.43
N SER A 151 0.74 -0.14 28.21
CA SER A 151 1.01 1.19 27.67
C SER A 151 2.26 1.20 26.80
N TRP A 152 2.30 2.12 25.84
CA TRP A 152 3.50 2.31 25.03
C TRP A 152 4.59 3.00 25.84
N ALA A 153 5.81 2.47 25.79
CA ALA A 153 6.97 3.08 26.41
C ALA A 153 7.26 4.47 25.81
N THR A 154 7.68 5.41 26.66
CA THR A 154 8.02 6.79 26.29
C THR A 154 9.53 7.01 26.14
N ASP A 155 10.32 5.93 26.21
CA ASP A 155 11.78 5.91 26.11
C ASP A 155 12.30 5.89 24.66
N GLY A 156 11.40 5.98 23.68
CA GLY A 156 11.74 5.93 22.25
C GLY A 156 11.94 4.52 21.69
N THR A 157 11.86 3.47 22.52
CA THR A 157 11.99 2.07 22.06
C THR A 157 10.75 1.61 21.29
N GLY A 158 9.61 2.27 21.52
CA GLY A 158 8.32 1.86 20.97
C GLY A 158 7.79 0.53 21.53
N SER A 159 8.39 0.01 22.61
CA SER A 159 7.98 -1.24 23.24
C SER A 159 6.67 -1.08 24.01
N CYS A 160 5.88 -2.15 24.07
CA CYS A 160 4.71 -2.25 24.92
C CYS A 160 5.10 -2.68 26.34
N ALA A 161 4.71 -1.90 27.34
CA ALA A 161 4.90 -2.17 28.76
C ALA A 161 3.63 -2.73 29.41
N GLY A 162 3.78 -3.41 30.54
CA GLY A 162 2.66 -3.94 31.35
C GLY A 162 2.07 -5.26 30.85
N LEU A 163 2.71 -5.93 29.88
CA LEU A 163 2.31 -7.27 29.47
C LEU A 163 2.57 -8.28 30.61
N PRO A 164 1.62 -9.16 30.93
CA PRO A 164 1.82 -10.20 31.94
C PRO A 164 2.81 -11.24 31.44
N SER A 165 3.39 -12.00 32.37
CA SER A 165 4.21 -13.16 32.04
C SER A 165 3.44 -14.14 31.13
N PRO A 166 4.11 -14.80 30.16
CA PRO A 166 3.44 -15.67 29.18
C PRO A 166 2.60 -16.75 29.86
N GLY A 167 1.30 -16.77 29.58
CA GLY A 167 0.37 -17.70 30.22
C GLY A 167 -1.09 -17.42 29.91
N LYS A 168 -2.00 -17.92 30.76
CA LYS A 168 -3.45 -17.81 30.55
C LYS A 168 -3.99 -16.37 30.67
N THR A 169 -3.27 -15.49 31.34
CA THR A 169 -3.60 -14.07 31.52
C THR A 169 -3.06 -13.18 30.41
N SER A 170 -2.19 -13.72 29.54
CA SER A 170 -1.65 -12.99 28.40
C SER A 170 -2.71 -12.80 27.32
N PRO A 171 -2.65 -11.71 26.53
CA PRO A 171 -3.55 -11.52 25.40
C PRO A 171 -3.41 -12.66 24.40
N GLN A 172 -4.53 -13.35 24.14
CA GLN A 172 -4.58 -14.49 23.23
C GLN A 172 -4.85 -14.01 21.81
N VAL A 173 -4.17 -14.63 20.85
CA VAL A 173 -4.37 -14.39 19.41
C VAL A 173 -4.67 -15.73 18.72
N SER A 174 -5.66 -15.72 17.83
CA SER A 174 -6.00 -16.87 16.99
C SER A 174 -5.08 -17.01 15.78
N LEU A 175 -4.17 -16.06 15.56
CA LEU A 175 -3.14 -16.16 14.53
C LEU A 175 -2.24 -17.37 14.81
N LEU A 176 -2.03 -18.21 13.80
CA LEU A 176 -1.28 -19.48 13.90
C LEU A 176 -1.87 -20.49 14.89
N GLN A 177 -3.18 -20.45 15.11
CA GLN A 177 -3.88 -21.41 15.96
C GLN A 177 -3.65 -22.85 15.48
N GLY A 178 -3.20 -23.71 16.41
CA GLY A 178 -2.84 -25.10 16.11
C GLY A 178 -1.56 -25.28 15.27
N GLN A 179 -0.84 -24.20 14.95
CA GLN A 179 0.41 -24.25 14.18
C GLN A 179 1.65 -23.97 15.03
N LEU A 180 1.50 -23.36 16.21
CA LEU A 180 2.61 -23.13 17.16
C LEU A 180 2.60 -24.18 18.26
N SER A 181 3.75 -24.85 18.44
CA SER A 181 4.00 -25.69 19.62
C SER A 181 4.32 -24.83 20.84
N ASN A 182 4.17 -25.39 22.04
CA ASN A 182 4.48 -24.67 23.28
C ASN A 182 5.92 -24.13 23.29
N GLY A 183 6.07 -22.85 23.60
CA GLY A 183 7.39 -22.20 23.66
C GLY A 183 7.98 -21.82 22.29
N GLN A 184 7.35 -22.20 21.18
CA GLN A 184 7.74 -21.73 19.86
C GLN A 184 7.37 -20.26 19.72
N ILE A 185 8.28 -19.45 19.17
CA ILE A 185 8.09 -18.01 18.97
C ILE A 185 7.85 -17.75 17.49
N ALA A 186 6.87 -16.91 17.18
CA ALA A 186 6.63 -16.35 15.87
C ALA A 186 6.57 -14.83 15.95
N TYR A 187 7.01 -14.16 14.89
CA TYR A 187 6.95 -12.71 14.76
C TYR A 187 5.96 -12.33 13.67
N ALA A 188 4.94 -11.58 14.05
CA ALA A 188 3.97 -11.01 13.13
C ALA A 188 4.29 -9.52 12.91
N VAL A 189 4.52 -9.15 11.66
CA VAL A 189 4.82 -7.77 11.26
C VAL A 189 3.68 -7.21 10.44
N GLU A 190 3.09 -6.15 10.94
CA GLU A 190 2.01 -5.41 10.30
C GLU A 190 2.51 -4.07 9.80
N ALA A 191 2.26 -3.77 8.53
CA ALA A 191 2.60 -2.49 7.90
C ALA A 191 1.32 -1.81 7.43
N PHE A 192 1.15 -0.55 7.82
CA PHE A 192 0.00 0.29 7.50
C PHE A 192 0.48 1.49 6.68
N TYR A 193 -0.35 1.93 5.75
CA TYR A 193 -0.10 3.16 5.00
C TYR A 193 -1.40 3.80 4.53
N VAL A 194 -1.55 5.10 4.78
CA VAL A 194 -2.65 5.91 4.23
C VAL A 194 -2.18 6.50 2.91
N GLN A 195 -2.64 5.94 1.79
CA GLN A 195 -2.31 6.53 0.50
C GLN A 195 -3.04 7.86 0.33
N GLN A 196 -2.33 8.91 -0.06
CA GLN A 196 -2.96 10.14 -0.54
C GLN A 196 -3.35 10.02 -2.03
N PRO A 197 -4.62 10.31 -2.39
CA PRO A 197 -5.08 10.24 -3.78
C PRO A 197 -4.38 11.35 -4.59
N LEU A 198 -3.93 11.07 -5.81
CA LEU A 198 -3.33 12.11 -6.65
C LEU A 198 -4.40 13.08 -7.15
N ILE A 199 -5.57 12.54 -7.50
CA ILE A 199 -6.59 13.25 -8.29
C ILE A 199 -7.84 13.53 -7.46
N GLY A 200 -7.90 13.02 -6.23
CA GLY A 200 -9.03 13.19 -5.32
C GLY A 200 -10.33 12.63 -5.91
N GLY A 201 -11.47 13.05 -5.36
CA GLY A 201 -12.77 12.79 -5.96
C GLY A 201 -13.07 13.83 -7.04
N LEU A 202 -13.55 13.39 -8.21
CA LEU A 202 -14.04 14.32 -9.23
C LEU A 202 -15.47 14.72 -8.88
N ASN A 203 -15.71 16.02 -8.76
CA ASN A 203 -17.04 16.59 -8.49
C ASN A 203 -17.46 17.47 -9.67
N LEU A 204 -18.13 16.86 -10.65
CA LEU A 204 -18.71 17.54 -11.81
C LEU A 204 -20.19 17.84 -11.52
N GLY A 205 -20.43 18.69 -10.52
CA GLY A 205 -21.76 19.14 -10.11
C GLY A 205 -22.67 17.99 -9.67
N SER A 206 -23.96 18.07 -10.05
CA SER A 206 -24.97 17.06 -9.70
C SER A 206 -24.90 15.77 -10.53
N ILE A 207 -24.03 15.70 -11.54
CA ILE A 207 -24.05 14.64 -12.57
C ILE A 207 -23.05 13.52 -12.24
N LEU A 208 -21.86 13.84 -11.73
CA LEU A 208 -20.82 12.85 -11.45
C LEU A 208 -20.05 13.23 -10.18
N LYS A 209 -20.19 12.41 -9.15
CA LYS A 209 -19.37 12.45 -7.93
C LYS A 209 -18.64 11.12 -7.82
N THR A 210 -17.34 11.11 -8.06
CA THR A 210 -16.52 9.92 -7.81
C THR A 210 -15.83 10.04 -6.45
N PRO A 211 -15.80 8.99 -5.63
CA PRO A 211 -15.01 9.00 -4.41
C PRO A 211 -13.53 9.03 -4.75
N ALA A 212 -12.72 9.63 -3.88
CA ALA A 212 -11.27 9.52 -4.00
C ALA A 212 -10.84 8.06 -3.79
N LEU A 213 -10.04 7.51 -4.69
CA LEU A 213 -9.48 6.16 -4.57
C LEU A 213 -8.28 6.17 -3.62
N SER A 214 -8.56 6.37 -2.33
CA SER A 214 -7.58 6.55 -1.27
C SER A 214 -7.73 5.45 -0.20
N PRO A 215 -7.27 4.21 -0.45
CA PRO A 215 -7.41 3.15 0.52
C PRO A 215 -6.38 3.28 1.65
N ASN A 216 -6.82 2.94 2.87
CA ASN A 216 -5.91 2.57 3.95
C ASN A 216 -5.32 1.20 3.60
N LEU A 217 -4.05 1.19 3.23
CA LEU A 217 -3.32 -0.01 2.85
C LEU A 217 -2.81 -0.74 4.09
N TYR A 218 -2.82 -2.06 4.01
CA TYR A 218 -2.42 -2.95 5.10
C TYR A 218 -1.76 -4.21 4.53
N ALA A 219 -0.64 -4.59 5.12
CA ALA A 219 0.01 -5.87 4.88
C ALA A 219 0.44 -6.50 6.21
N MET A 220 0.35 -7.83 6.30
CA MET A 220 0.82 -8.59 7.45
C MET A 220 1.55 -9.83 6.97
N THR A 221 2.71 -10.08 7.55
CA THR A 221 3.44 -11.35 7.39
C THR A 221 3.79 -11.90 8.76
N VAL A 222 3.79 -13.23 8.87
CA VAL A 222 4.20 -13.94 10.07
C VAL A 222 5.35 -14.88 9.71
N PHE A 223 6.36 -14.97 10.58
CA PHE A 223 7.52 -15.84 10.42
C PHE A 223 7.86 -16.55 11.73
#